data_AF-A0A9X1JX15-F1
#
_entry.id   AF-A0A9X1JX15-F1
#
_cell.length_a   1.000
_cell.length_b   1.000
_cell.length_c   1.000
_cell.angle_alpha   90.00
_cell.angle_beta   90.00
_cell.angle_gamma   90.00
#
_symmetry.space_group_name_H-M   'P 1'
#
loop_
_entity.id
_entity.type
_entity.pdbx_description
1 polymer ?
#
loop_
_entity_poly.entity_id
_entity_poly.type
_entity_poly.pdbx_seq_one_letter_code
_entity_poly.pdbx_strand_id
1 'polypeptide(L)'
;MIRAMWLAGALITVAQGAAAVECASVIFQEARYSICEVDATVEDLELFLYDDAGDPLGQFATVDGALAEQNKRLIFAMNAGMYHENRAPVGHYVEDGKEIMRVIDTAGPGNFGLLPNGVFCLREGRADVFETTRYIKDDPRCEDATQSGPMLVIDGALHPRFLADGTSKYIRNGVGTSADGTRAYFAISDEPVNFHSFGLLFRDHIKVPNALYFDGNISRLYAPSLKRSDFGFSLGPIVGVVAPIE
;
A
#
# COMPACT_ATOMS: atom_id res chain seq x y z
N MET A 1 -63.07 31.07 2.17
CA MET A 1 -62.77 29.63 2.03
C MET A 1 -61.30 29.50 1.67
N ILE A 2 -60.52 28.86 2.55
CA ILE A 2 -59.06 28.90 2.61
C ILE A 2 -58.47 27.99 1.53
N ARG A 3 -57.57 28.53 0.68
CA ARG A 3 -56.82 27.76 -0.31
C ARG A 3 -55.68 27.01 0.40
N ALA A 4 -55.78 25.68 0.46
CA ALA A 4 -54.70 24.81 0.91
C ALA A 4 -53.60 24.76 -0.17
N MET A 5 -52.42 25.27 0.17
CA MET A 5 -51.24 25.23 -0.68
C MET A 5 -50.41 24.01 -0.28
N TRP A 6 -50.32 23.04 -1.19
CA TRP A 6 -49.50 21.84 -1.02
C TRP A 6 -48.01 22.24 -1.18
N LEU A 7 -47.23 22.18 -0.10
CA LEU A 7 -45.78 22.20 -0.19
C LEU A 7 -45.30 20.81 -0.63
N ALA A 8 -44.79 20.71 -1.86
CA ALA A 8 -44.00 19.58 -2.29
C ALA A 8 -42.64 19.63 -1.57
N GLY A 9 -42.39 18.69 -0.67
CA GLY A 9 -41.09 18.51 -0.03
C GLY A 9 -40.09 17.98 -1.05
N ALA A 10 -39.08 18.77 -1.39
CA ALA A 10 -37.94 18.30 -2.17
C ALA A 10 -37.09 17.37 -1.28
N LEU A 11 -37.06 16.09 -1.61
CA LEU A 11 -36.07 15.16 -1.06
C LEU A 11 -34.69 15.59 -1.57
N ILE A 12 -33.88 16.17 -0.68
CA ILE A 12 -32.45 16.37 -0.91
C ILE A 12 -31.80 15.00 -0.71
N THR A 13 -31.63 14.26 -1.79
CA THR A 13 -30.73 13.10 -1.80
C THR A 13 -29.31 13.63 -1.69
N VAL A 14 -28.72 13.50 -0.50
CA VAL A 14 -27.28 13.68 -0.33
C VAL A 14 -26.62 12.52 -1.07
N ALA A 15 -26.09 12.79 -2.26
CA ALA A 15 -25.22 11.86 -2.95
C ALA A 15 -23.98 11.68 -2.07
N GLN A 16 -23.91 10.57 -1.36
CA GLN A 16 -22.65 10.10 -0.79
C GLN A 16 -21.77 9.79 -2.00
N GLY A 17 -20.84 10.68 -2.31
CA GLY A 17 -19.81 10.38 -3.29
C GLY A 17 -19.12 9.11 -2.85
N ALA A 18 -18.98 8.14 -3.75
CA ALA A 18 -18.14 6.97 -3.52
C ALA A 18 -16.79 7.47 -3.00
N ALA A 19 -16.40 7.03 -1.80
CA ALA A 19 -15.06 7.28 -1.31
C ALA A 19 -14.10 6.64 -2.32
N ALA A 20 -13.35 7.49 -3.00
CA ALA A 20 -12.35 7.07 -3.98
C ALA A 20 -11.00 7.42 -3.37
N VAL A 21 -10.05 6.51 -3.50
CA VAL A 21 -8.68 6.64 -2.98
C VAL A 21 -8.16 8.05 -3.18
N GLU A 22 -7.84 8.72 -2.07
CA GLU A 22 -7.40 10.10 -2.09
C GLU A 22 -5.90 10.15 -2.35
N CYS A 23 -5.53 10.37 -3.62
CA CYS A 23 -4.14 10.59 -4.00
C CYS A 23 -3.82 12.07 -4.17
N ALA A 24 -2.70 12.52 -3.61
CA ALA A 24 -2.20 13.89 -3.70
C ALA A 24 -0.69 13.95 -3.93
N SER A 25 -0.23 15.00 -4.61
CA SER A 25 1.20 15.35 -4.66
C SER A 25 1.56 16.27 -3.51
N VAL A 26 2.62 15.92 -2.79
CA VAL A 26 3.08 16.61 -1.58
C VAL A 26 4.56 16.95 -1.71
N ILE A 27 4.95 18.14 -1.26
CA ILE A 27 6.35 18.51 -1.10
C ILE A 27 6.69 18.50 0.39
N PHE A 28 7.71 17.73 0.76
CA PHE A 28 8.20 17.63 2.14
C PHE A 28 9.72 17.53 2.17
N GLN A 29 10.36 18.40 2.95
CA GLN A 29 11.83 18.52 3.03
C GLN A 29 12.49 18.54 1.64
N GLU A 30 11.98 19.43 0.77
CA GLU A 30 12.47 19.69 -0.59
C GLU A 30 12.28 18.56 -1.62
N ALA A 31 11.79 17.38 -1.21
CA ALA A 31 11.44 16.30 -2.11
C ALA A 31 9.93 16.26 -2.39
N ARG A 32 9.56 15.85 -3.60
CA ARG A 32 8.17 15.60 -3.99
C ARG A 32 7.79 14.13 -3.80
N TYR A 33 6.57 13.90 -3.34
CA TYR A 33 5.97 12.60 -3.14
C TYR A 33 4.57 12.56 -3.76
N SER A 34 4.15 11.38 -4.17
CA SER A 34 2.74 11.04 -4.36
C SER A 34 2.29 10.19 -3.18
N ILE A 35 1.22 10.60 -2.50
CA ILE A 35 0.64 9.89 -1.34
C ILE A 35 -0.80 9.56 -1.68
N CYS A 36 -1.19 8.31 -1.51
CA CYS A 36 -2.55 7.81 -1.65
C CYS A 36 -3.04 7.30 -0.29
N GLU A 37 -4.09 7.91 0.24
CA GLU A 37 -4.78 7.47 1.44
C GLU A 37 -5.93 6.53 1.07
N VAL A 38 -5.94 5.38 1.72
CA VAL A 38 -6.94 4.32 1.55
C VAL A 38 -7.72 4.14 2.85
N ASP A 39 -9.05 4.15 2.77
CA ASP A 39 -9.96 3.82 3.86
C ASP A 39 -10.23 2.32 3.90
N ALA A 40 -9.50 1.59 4.74
CA ALA A 40 -9.62 0.14 4.84
C ALA A 40 -10.99 -0.33 5.34
N THR A 41 -11.86 0.57 5.82
CA THR A 41 -13.21 0.23 6.30
C THR A 41 -14.26 0.17 5.19
N VAL A 42 -13.98 0.76 4.02
CA VAL A 42 -14.95 0.86 2.92
C VAL A 42 -14.35 0.58 1.54
N GLU A 43 -13.04 0.73 1.35
CA GLU A 43 -12.35 0.48 0.09
C GLU A 43 -11.84 -0.96 0.02
N ASP A 44 -11.99 -1.57 -1.15
CA ASP A 44 -11.62 -2.96 -1.44
C ASP A 44 -10.10 -3.02 -1.75
N LEU A 45 -9.29 -3.07 -0.70
CA LEU A 45 -7.83 -3.15 -0.78
C LEU A 45 -7.39 -4.61 -0.82
N GLU A 46 -6.72 -5.01 -1.89
CA GLU A 46 -6.35 -6.40 -2.17
C GLU A 46 -4.85 -6.52 -2.56
N LEU A 47 -4.28 -7.72 -2.41
CA LEU A 47 -3.00 -8.10 -3.01
C LEU A 47 -3.17 -8.94 -4.28
N PHE A 48 -2.21 -8.82 -5.19
CA PHE A 48 -2.18 -9.54 -6.47
C PHE A 48 -0.78 -10.05 -6.77
N LEU A 49 -0.65 -11.33 -7.10
CA LEU A 49 0.63 -11.93 -7.51
C LEU A 49 0.52 -12.79 -8.76
N TYR A 50 -0.27 -13.87 -8.70
CA TYR A 50 -0.41 -14.84 -9.77
C TYR A 50 -1.82 -14.82 -10.35
N ASP A 51 -1.95 -15.17 -11.63
CA ASP A 51 -3.26 -15.49 -12.21
C ASP A 51 -3.71 -16.93 -11.87
N ASP A 52 -4.90 -17.31 -12.32
CA ASP A 52 -5.46 -18.65 -12.12
C ASP A 52 -4.62 -19.77 -12.76
N ALA A 53 -3.77 -19.44 -13.74
CA ALA A 53 -2.84 -20.39 -14.36
C ALA A 53 -1.52 -20.53 -13.58
N GLY A 54 -1.30 -19.67 -12.58
CA GLY A 54 -0.08 -19.61 -11.77
C GLY A 54 1.02 -18.75 -12.37
N ASP A 55 0.74 -17.97 -13.42
CA ASP A 55 1.70 -17.07 -14.05
C ASP A 55 1.70 -15.70 -13.34
N PRO A 56 2.85 -15.03 -13.17
CA PRO A 56 2.89 -13.72 -12.52
C PRO A 56 2.10 -12.66 -13.31
N LEU A 57 1.19 -11.95 -12.64
CA LEU A 57 0.41 -10.86 -13.23
C LEU A 57 1.34 -9.72 -13.69
N GLY A 58 2.21 -9.28 -12.78
CA GLY A 58 3.40 -8.45 -13.03
C GLY A 58 3.21 -7.07 -13.66
N GLN A 59 2.00 -6.69 -14.07
CA GLN A 59 1.68 -5.39 -14.66
C GLN A 59 0.29 -4.96 -14.20
N PHE A 60 0.11 -3.68 -13.90
CA PHE A 60 -1.20 -3.13 -13.51
C PHE A 60 -2.27 -3.37 -14.58
N ALA A 61 -1.91 -3.31 -15.88
CA ALA A 61 -2.84 -3.59 -16.97
C ALA A 61 -3.29 -5.06 -17.03
N THR A 62 -2.43 -6.01 -16.61
CA THR A 62 -2.80 -7.43 -16.52
C THR A 62 -3.77 -7.64 -15.35
N VAL A 63 -3.52 -6.99 -14.21
CA VAL A 63 -4.43 -7.00 -13.06
C VAL A 63 -5.78 -6.41 -13.44
N ASP A 64 -5.81 -5.22 -14.08
CA ASP A 64 -7.04 -4.60 -14.60
C ASP A 64 -7.79 -5.53 -15.58
N GLY A 65 -7.08 -6.25 -16.44
CA GLY A 65 -7.66 -7.21 -17.36
C GLY A 65 -8.36 -8.37 -16.65
N ALA A 66 -7.73 -8.94 -15.62
CA ALA A 66 -8.32 -10.00 -14.79
C ALA A 66 -9.53 -9.50 -14.00
N LEU A 67 -9.45 -8.30 -13.42
CA LEU A 67 -10.56 -7.67 -12.69
C LEU A 67 -11.75 -7.34 -13.60
N ALA A 68 -11.50 -7.01 -14.87
CA ALA A 68 -12.57 -6.69 -15.82
C ALA A 68 -13.51 -7.87 -16.07
N GLU A 69 -13.03 -9.11 -15.97
CA GLU A 69 -13.87 -10.33 -16.03
C GLU A 69 -14.90 -10.39 -14.89
N GLN A 70 -14.64 -9.68 -13.80
CA GLN A 70 -15.50 -9.55 -12.63
C GLN A 70 -16.26 -8.21 -12.58
N ASN A 71 -16.26 -7.45 -13.69
CA ASN A 71 -16.80 -6.09 -13.76
C ASN A 71 -16.19 -5.13 -12.71
N LYS A 72 -14.90 -5.34 -12.40
CA LYS A 72 -14.09 -4.56 -11.46
C LYS A 72 -12.90 -3.92 -12.20
N ARG A 73 -12.25 -2.94 -11.58
CA ARG A 73 -11.04 -2.26 -12.05
C ARG A 73 -10.21 -1.75 -10.89
N LEU A 74 -8.91 -1.54 -11.12
CA LEU A 74 -8.06 -0.78 -10.21
C LEU A 74 -8.41 0.71 -10.27
N ILE A 75 -8.47 1.32 -9.09
CA ILE A 75 -8.50 2.79 -8.90
C ILE A 75 -7.23 3.32 -8.21
N PHE A 76 -6.41 2.40 -7.70
CA PHE A 76 -5.07 2.65 -7.18
C PHE A 76 -4.29 1.33 -7.24
N ALA A 77 -2.99 1.36 -7.56
CA ALA A 77 -2.10 0.22 -7.34
C ALA A 77 -0.63 0.63 -7.20
N MET A 78 0.15 -0.18 -6.49
CA MET A 78 1.60 -0.09 -6.43
C MET A 78 2.26 -1.45 -6.23
N ASN A 79 3.55 -1.56 -6.53
CA ASN A 79 4.29 -2.75 -6.10
C ASN A 79 4.33 -2.84 -4.57
N ALA A 80 4.16 -4.04 -4.04
CA ALA A 80 4.15 -4.32 -2.61
C ALA A 80 5.50 -4.92 -2.16
N GLY A 81 5.49 -5.97 -1.34
CA GLY A 81 6.71 -6.54 -0.76
C GLY A 81 7.77 -6.97 -1.78
N MET A 82 9.03 -7.04 -1.31
CA MET A 82 10.17 -7.41 -2.15
C MET A 82 10.02 -8.81 -2.76
N TYR A 83 10.53 -8.98 -3.98
CA TYR A 83 10.43 -10.21 -4.76
C TYR A 83 11.75 -10.59 -5.44
N HIS A 84 11.87 -11.86 -5.80
CA HIS A 84 12.99 -12.42 -6.56
C HIS A 84 12.86 -12.11 -8.06
N GLU A 85 13.91 -12.38 -8.85
CA GLU A 85 13.89 -12.15 -10.30
C GLU A 85 12.75 -12.89 -11.02
N ASN A 86 12.33 -14.05 -10.49
CA ASN A 86 11.20 -14.84 -10.98
C ASN A 86 9.83 -14.34 -10.45
N ARG A 87 9.78 -13.16 -9.82
CA ARG A 87 8.57 -12.51 -9.26
C ARG A 87 7.98 -13.16 -8.01
N ALA A 88 8.54 -14.26 -7.52
CA ALA A 88 8.14 -14.83 -6.25
C ALA A 88 8.48 -13.90 -5.07
N PRO A 89 7.62 -13.78 -4.05
CA PRO A 89 7.89 -12.95 -2.88
C PRO A 89 9.10 -13.47 -2.11
N VAL A 90 9.93 -12.55 -1.59
CA VAL A 90 11.14 -12.89 -0.81
C VAL A 90 10.77 -13.45 0.57
N GLY A 91 9.71 -12.91 1.17
CA GLY A 91 9.24 -13.27 2.50
C GLY A 91 7.75 -13.59 2.51
N HIS A 92 7.13 -13.40 3.68
CA HIS A 92 5.73 -13.75 3.88
C HIS A 92 4.83 -13.22 2.77
N TYR A 93 3.97 -14.09 2.25
CA TYR A 93 2.92 -13.71 1.33
C TYR A 93 1.69 -14.56 1.57
N VAL A 94 0.56 -13.91 1.81
CA VAL A 94 -0.77 -14.49 1.92
C VAL A 94 -1.65 -13.76 0.92
N GLU A 95 -2.44 -14.52 0.18
CA GLU A 95 -3.44 -14.01 -0.77
C GLU A 95 -4.70 -14.86 -0.61
N ASP A 96 -5.87 -14.24 -0.44
CA ASP A 96 -7.15 -14.92 -0.19
C ASP A 96 -7.10 -15.93 0.98
N GLY A 97 -6.38 -15.57 2.04
CA GLY A 97 -6.18 -16.38 3.24
C GLY A 97 -5.25 -17.59 3.05
N LYS A 98 -4.63 -17.75 1.88
CA LYS A 98 -3.70 -18.83 1.57
C LYS A 98 -2.25 -18.35 1.65
N GLU A 99 -1.47 -18.97 2.54
CA GLU A 99 -0.03 -18.71 2.58
C GLU A 99 0.67 -19.30 1.34
N ILE A 100 1.32 -18.43 0.57
CA ILE A 100 2.15 -18.79 -0.58
C ILE A 100 3.62 -18.83 -0.17
N MET A 101 4.03 -17.93 0.73
CA MET A 101 5.38 -17.89 1.29
C MET A 101 5.34 -17.62 2.80
N ARG A 102 6.19 -18.34 3.52
CA ARG A 102 6.35 -18.22 4.98
C ARG A 102 7.06 -16.93 5.38
N VAL A 103 6.90 -16.53 6.64
CA VAL A 103 7.62 -15.42 7.27
C VAL A 103 9.14 -15.65 7.28
N ILE A 104 9.92 -14.59 7.07
CA ILE A 104 11.38 -14.55 7.21
C ILE A 104 11.75 -13.52 8.30
N ASP A 105 12.19 -13.99 9.46
CA ASP A 105 12.56 -13.17 10.62
C ASP A 105 14.08 -13.01 10.81
N THR A 106 14.87 -13.70 9.98
CA THR A 106 16.33 -13.66 10.05
C THR A 106 16.91 -12.51 9.24
N ALA A 107 18.00 -11.92 9.74
CA ALA A 107 18.80 -10.96 8.97
C ALA A 107 19.35 -11.61 7.68
N GLY A 108 19.59 -10.78 6.68
CA GLY A 108 20.04 -11.23 5.36
C GLY A 108 20.65 -10.10 4.55
N PRO A 109 20.98 -10.35 3.27
CA PRO A 109 21.50 -9.32 2.38
C PRO A 109 20.42 -8.31 1.98
N GLY A 110 20.87 -7.14 1.53
CA GLY A 110 20.01 -6.11 0.93
C GLY A 110 19.05 -5.44 1.92
N ASN A 111 18.07 -4.73 1.37
CA ASN A 111 17.08 -3.98 2.15
C ASN A 111 16.17 -4.92 2.96
N PHE A 112 15.77 -6.06 2.39
CA PHE A 112 14.90 -7.04 3.05
C PHE A 112 15.48 -7.54 4.38
N GLY A 113 16.78 -7.83 4.40
CA GLY A 113 17.50 -8.32 5.58
C GLY A 113 17.94 -7.23 6.56
N LEU A 114 17.63 -5.96 6.28
CA LEU A 114 17.90 -4.84 7.19
C LEU A 114 16.84 -4.82 8.29
N LEU A 115 17.09 -5.56 9.37
CA LEU A 115 16.17 -5.64 10.50
C LEU A 115 16.13 -4.33 11.34
N PRO A 116 14.95 -3.98 11.91
CA PRO A 116 13.67 -4.71 11.78
C PRO A 116 13.01 -4.55 10.39
N ASN A 117 12.48 -5.66 9.89
CA ASN A 117 11.62 -5.72 8.70
C ASN A 117 10.15 -5.90 9.16
N GLY A 118 9.19 -5.95 8.23
CA GLY A 118 7.79 -5.98 8.62
C GLY A 118 6.84 -6.62 7.62
N VAL A 119 5.61 -6.81 8.08
CA VAL A 119 4.51 -7.40 7.33
C VAL A 119 3.39 -6.37 7.24
N PHE A 120 2.95 -6.08 6.02
CA PHE A 120 1.69 -5.40 5.79
C PHE A 120 0.58 -6.46 5.72
N CYS A 121 -0.44 -6.33 6.56
CA CYS A 121 -1.50 -7.32 6.77
C CYS A 121 -2.87 -6.65 6.59
N LEU A 122 -3.69 -7.24 5.73
CA LEU A 122 -5.07 -6.82 5.47
C LEU A 122 -6.04 -7.77 6.16
N ARG A 123 -7.09 -7.18 6.74
CA ARG A 123 -8.16 -7.86 7.46
C ARG A 123 -9.47 -7.14 7.15
N GLU A 124 -10.60 -7.78 7.44
CA GLU A 124 -11.91 -7.15 7.28
C GLU A 124 -11.97 -5.78 7.98
N GLY A 125 -12.17 -4.73 7.18
CA GLY A 125 -12.29 -3.35 7.65
C GLY A 125 -11.00 -2.72 8.17
N ARG A 126 -9.83 -3.29 7.88
CA ARG A 126 -8.57 -2.89 8.54
C ARG A 126 -7.30 -3.25 7.76
N ALA A 127 -6.30 -2.37 7.84
CA ALA A 127 -4.95 -2.61 7.37
C ALA A 127 -3.92 -2.24 8.44
N ASP A 128 -2.91 -3.09 8.67
CA ASP A 128 -1.88 -2.86 9.67
C ASP A 128 -0.48 -3.20 9.14
N VAL A 129 0.49 -2.36 9.53
CA VAL A 129 1.91 -2.67 9.41
C VAL A 129 2.42 -3.20 10.75
N PHE A 130 2.94 -4.42 10.73
CA PHE A 130 3.59 -5.06 11.87
C PHE A 130 5.10 -5.12 11.69
N GLU A 131 5.85 -4.90 12.76
CA GLU A 131 7.21 -5.42 12.85
C GLU A 131 7.15 -6.96 12.88
N THR A 132 8.06 -7.64 12.18
CA THR A 132 7.98 -9.09 11.94
C THR A 132 7.93 -9.94 13.21
N THR A 133 8.72 -9.64 14.25
CA THR A 133 8.66 -10.43 15.50
C THR A 133 7.35 -10.21 16.24
N ARG A 134 6.78 -9.01 16.17
CA ARG A 134 5.43 -8.72 16.67
C ARG A 134 4.37 -9.47 15.88
N TYR A 135 4.48 -9.51 14.54
CA TYR A 135 3.58 -10.26 13.68
C TYR A 135 3.52 -11.74 14.09
N ILE A 136 4.69 -12.39 14.26
CA ILE A 136 4.79 -13.79 14.68
C ILE A 136 4.17 -14.01 16.07
N LYS A 137 4.39 -13.08 17.01
CA LYS A 137 3.89 -13.19 18.37
C LYS A 137 2.37 -13.02 18.45
N ASP A 138 1.84 -12.01 17.75
CA ASP A 138 0.42 -11.65 17.78
C ASP A 138 -0.42 -12.60 16.90
N ASP A 139 0.21 -13.28 15.93
CA ASP A 139 -0.38 -14.26 14.99
C ASP A 139 -1.73 -13.80 14.40
N PRO A 140 -1.77 -12.60 13.78
CA PRO A 140 -3.01 -12.08 13.23
C PRO A 140 -3.42 -12.92 12.02
N ARG A 141 -4.71 -13.25 11.92
CA ARG A 141 -5.28 -13.84 10.71
C ARG A 141 -5.46 -12.74 9.66
N CYS A 142 -4.55 -12.67 8.71
CA CYS A 142 -4.65 -11.79 7.55
C CYS A 142 -5.38 -12.52 6.42
N GLU A 143 -6.24 -11.80 5.72
CA GLU A 143 -6.76 -12.24 4.43
C GLU A 143 -5.67 -12.14 3.38
N ASP A 144 -5.02 -10.97 3.31
CA ASP A 144 -3.82 -10.76 2.52
C ASP A 144 -2.67 -10.28 3.38
N ALA A 145 -1.45 -10.69 3.06
CA ALA A 145 -0.25 -10.18 3.71
C ALA A 145 0.95 -10.18 2.78
N THR A 146 1.83 -9.19 2.95
CA THR A 146 3.10 -9.12 2.22
C THR A 146 4.21 -8.61 3.12
N GLN A 147 5.32 -9.35 3.15
CA GLN A 147 6.49 -8.98 3.92
C GLN A 147 7.47 -8.18 3.08
N SER A 148 8.08 -7.20 3.72
CA SER A 148 9.15 -6.41 3.12
C SER A 148 10.11 -5.89 4.17
N GLY A 149 11.14 -5.17 3.75
CA GLY A 149 12.06 -4.53 4.69
C GLY A 149 12.94 -3.48 4.01
N PRO A 150 13.39 -2.47 4.78
CA PRO A 150 13.23 -2.32 6.24
C PRO A 150 11.87 -1.75 6.68
N MET A 151 11.54 -1.88 7.97
CA MET A 151 10.57 -0.99 8.61
C MET A 151 11.05 0.46 8.46
N LEU A 152 10.15 1.39 8.19
CA LEU A 152 10.45 2.83 8.10
C LEU A 152 10.22 3.51 9.44
N VAL A 153 9.08 3.21 10.07
CA VAL A 153 8.66 3.72 11.37
C VAL A 153 8.19 2.54 12.22
N ILE A 154 8.62 2.49 13.47
CA ILE A 154 8.32 1.42 14.44
C ILE A 154 7.88 2.10 15.73
N ASP A 155 6.62 1.94 16.11
CA ASP A 155 6.01 2.57 17.28
C ASP A 155 6.32 4.08 17.40
N GLY A 156 6.25 4.78 16.26
CA GLY A 156 6.51 6.22 16.14
C GLY A 156 7.99 6.63 16.08
N ALA A 157 8.93 5.69 16.17
CA ALA A 157 10.36 5.95 16.02
C ALA A 157 10.85 5.56 14.60
N LEU A 158 11.86 6.26 14.08
CA LEU A 158 12.51 5.83 12.84
C LEU A 158 13.31 4.55 13.07
N HIS A 159 13.48 3.78 12.01
CA HIS A 159 14.39 2.64 12.01
C HIS A 159 15.81 3.05 12.47
N PRO A 160 16.41 2.35 13.44
CA PRO A 160 17.62 2.80 14.14
C PRO A 160 18.88 2.85 13.27
N ARG A 161 18.87 2.14 12.13
CA ARG A 161 20.00 2.11 11.17
C ARG A 161 19.93 3.19 10.09
N PHE A 162 18.91 4.05 10.07
CA PHE A 162 18.80 5.10 9.06
C PHE A 162 19.74 6.26 9.37
N LEU A 163 20.55 6.63 8.38
CA LEU A 163 21.50 7.73 8.47
C LEU A 163 20.91 8.96 7.76
N ALA A 164 20.91 10.11 8.43
CA ALA A 164 20.39 11.36 7.87
C ALA A 164 21.16 11.77 6.60
N ASP A 165 22.47 11.57 6.60
CA ASP A 165 23.40 11.83 5.50
C ASP A 165 23.66 10.57 4.64
N GLY A 166 22.79 9.55 4.73
CA GLY A 166 22.91 8.32 3.96
C GLY A 166 22.99 8.57 2.45
N THR A 167 23.95 7.95 1.79
CA THR A 167 24.27 8.14 0.35
C THR A 167 23.40 7.30 -0.59
N SER A 168 22.76 6.26 -0.07
CA SER A 168 21.82 5.41 -0.82
C SER A 168 20.54 6.18 -1.12
N LYS A 169 20.44 6.76 -2.31
CA LYS A 169 19.27 7.52 -2.80
C LYS A 169 18.62 6.80 -3.97
N TYR A 170 17.34 6.50 -3.83
CA TYR A 170 16.52 5.82 -4.84
C TYR A 170 15.12 6.41 -4.83
N ILE A 171 14.36 6.13 -5.89
CA ILE A 171 12.91 6.20 -5.79
C ILE A 171 12.48 5.15 -4.76
N ARG A 172 11.65 5.54 -3.80
CA ARG A 172 11.21 4.65 -2.73
C ARG A 172 9.70 4.67 -2.65
N ASN A 173 9.10 3.51 -2.45
CA ASN A 173 7.71 3.38 -2.06
C ASN A 173 7.57 2.62 -0.73
N GLY A 174 6.41 2.76 -0.12
CA GLY A 174 6.09 2.11 1.14
C GLY A 174 4.67 2.40 1.58
N VAL A 175 4.30 1.77 2.69
CA VAL A 175 2.97 1.89 3.30
C VAL A 175 3.10 2.24 4.78
N GLY A 176 2.24 3.11 5.27
CA GLY A 176 2.03 3.43 6.67
C GLY A 176 0.59 3.15 7.07
N THR A 177 0.32 2.82 8.33
CA THR A 177 -1.06 2.54 8.78
C THR A 177 -1.41 3.34 10.02
N SER A 178 -2.66 3.80 10.13
CA SER A 178 -3.16 4.47 11.32
C SER A 178 -3.17 3.52 12.52
N ALA A 179 -3.12 4.07 13.73
CA ALA A 179 -3.09 3.26 14.95
C ALA A 179 -4.35 2.39 15.17
N ASP A 180 -5.49 2.80 14.62
CA ASP A 180 -6.73 2.03 14.65
C ASP A 180 -6.85 1.03 13.48
N GLY A 181 -5.96 1.11 12.49
CA GLY A 181 -5.95 0.27 11.29
C GLY A 181 -6.99 0.68 10.24
N THR A 182 -7.70 1.80 10.41
CA THR A 182 -8.74 2.23 9.46
C THR A 182 -8.18 2.92 8.22
N ARG A 183 -6.93 3.40 8.26
CA ARG A 183 -6.27 4.10 7.15
C ARG A 183 -4.95 3.44 6.79
N ALA A 184 -4.75 3.22 5.49
CA ALA A 184 -3.45 2.90 4.91
C ALA A 184 -2.97 4.06 4.04
N TYR A 185 -1.72 4.46 4.22
CA TYR A 185 -1.07 5.56 3.52
C TYR A 185 0.03 5.00 2.65
N PHE A 186 -0.19 5.01 1.35
CA PHE A 186 0.74 4.53 0.37
C PHE A 186 1.51 5.70 -0.22
N ALA A 187 2.83 5.70 -0.13
CA ALA A 187 3.65 6.79 -0.63
C ALA A 187 4.71 6.31 -1.60
N ILE A 188 5.03 7.13 -2.59
CA ILE A 188 6.18 6.99 -3.49
C ILE A 188 6.88 8.33 -3.63
N SER A 189 8.20 8.35 -3.58
CA SER A 189 8.99 9.55 -3.89
C SER A 189 9.02 9.78 -5.40
N ASP A 190 8.92 11.02 -5.85
CA ASP A 190 9.08 11.36 -7.28
C ASP A 190 10.56 11.62 -7.63
N GLU A 191 11.41 11.66 -6.60
CA GLU A 191 12.84 11.94 -6.68
C GLU A 191 13.63 10.98 -5.80
N PRO A 192 14.94 10.76 -6.08
CA PRO A 192 15.77 9.89 -5.25
C PRO A 192 15.98 10.42 -3.83
N VAL A 193 15.50 9.68 -2.83
CA VAL A 193 15.65 10.01 -1.40
C VAL A 193 16.35 8.88 -0.65
N ASN A 194 16.97 9.18 0.49
CA ASN A 194 17.49 8.15 1.38
C ASN A 194 16.39 7.62 2.32
N PHE A 195 16.66 6.50 3.00
CA PHE A 195 15.71 5.89 3.92
C PHE A 195 15.31 6.82 5.08
N HIS A 196 16.23 7.66 5.55
CA HIS A 196 15.94 8.61 6.61
C HIS A 196 14.90 9.64 6.16
N SER A 197 15.12 10.31 5.03
CA SER A 197 14.15 11.27 4.45
C SER A 197 12.80 10.62 4.17
N PHE A 198 12.78 9.39 3.65
CA PHE A 198 11.53 8.69 3.38
C PHE A 198 10.80 8.26 4.67
N GLY A 199 11.51 7.79 5.68
CA GLY A 199 10.94 7.50 6.99
C GLY A 199 10.39 8.74 7.68
N LEU A 200 11.05 9.89 7.54
CA LEU A 200 10.55 11.18 8.05
C LEU A 200 9.23 11.59 7.41
N LEU A 201 8.98 11.26 6.14
CA LEU A 201 7.66 11.48 5.53
C LEU A 201 6.58 10.76 6.34
N PHE A 202 6.75 9.47 6.61
CA PHE A 202 5.78 8.68 7.37
C PHE A 202 5.65 9.14 8.82
N ARG A 203 6.78 9.44 9.49
CA ARG A 203 6.78 9.79 10.92
C ARG A 203 6.29 11.22 11.18
N ASP A 204 6.76 12.20 10.41
CA ASP A 204 6.60 13.62 10.73
C ASP A 204 5.50 14.29 9.90
N HIS A 205 5.30 13.85 8.65
CA HIS A 205 4.26 14.40 7.77
C HIS A 205 2.95 13.61 7.87
N ILE A 206 2.98 12.30 7.59
CA ILE A 206 1.80 11.41 7.61
C ILE A 206 1.41 11.07 9.06
N LYS A 207 2.41 10.93 9.96
CA LYS A 207 2.25 10.70 11.41
C LYS A 207 1.61 9.37 11.78
N VAL A 208 2.06 8.31 11.10
CA VAL A 208 1.67 6.93 11.42
C VAL A 208 2.60 6.30 12.46
N PRO A 209 2.08 5.42 13.34
CA PRO A 209 2.92 4.68 14.30
C PRO A 209 3.83 3.66 13.64
N ASN A 210 3.38 3.04 12.54
CA ASN A 210 4.15 2.00 11.85
C ASN A 210 4.11 2.23 10.34
N ALA A 211 5.27 2.07 9.70
CA ALA A 211 5.41 2.14 8.26
C ALA A 211 6.47 1.17 7.77
N LEU A 212 6.27 0.65 6.57
CA LEU A 212 7.07 -0.39 5.94
C LEU A 212 7.52 0.06 4.56
N TYR A 213 8.80 -0.13 4.27
CA TYR A 213 9.32 0.03 2.92
C TYR A 213 8.99 -1.20 2.08
N PHE A 214 8.53 -0.98 0.85
CA PHE A 214 8.22 -2.03 -0.11
C PHE A 214 9.46 -2.40 -0.93
N ASP A 215 9.53 -2.04 -2.21
CA ASP A 215 10.67 -2.35 -3.07
C ASP A 215 11.11 -1.11 -3.87
N GLY A 216 12.42 -0.90 -3.94
CA GLY A 216 13.03 0.25 -4.64
C GLY A 216 14.03 -0.14 -5.70
N ASN A 217 14.20 -1.43 -6.02
CA ASN A 217 14.77 -1.76 -7.33
C ASN A 217 13.80 -1.34 -8.43
N ILE A 218 12.49 -1.49 -8.19
CA ILE A 218 11.41 -1.02 -9.04
C ILE A 218 10.32 -0.45 -8.12
N SER A 219 10.03 0.84 -8.24
CA SER A 219 8.88 1.48 -7.57
C SER A 219 7.95 2.05 -8.64
N ARG A 220 6.68 1.64 -8.63
CA ARG A 220 5.67 2.05 -9.62
C ARG A 220 4.35 2.37 -8.92
N LEU A 221 3.67 3.40 -9.41
CA LEU A 221 2.35 3.81 -8.98
C LEU A 221 1.38 3.86 -10.17
N TYR A 222 0.19 3.30 -9.96
CA TYR A 222 -1.01 3.53 -10.73
C TYR A 222 -1.97 4.34 -9.87
N ALA A 223 -2.22 5.58 -10.27
CA ALA A 223 -3.13 6.51 -9.60
C ALA A 223 -3.83 7.37 -10.66
N PRO A 224 -4.95 6.89 -11.22
CA PRO A 224 -5.73 7.62 -12.22
C PRO A 224 -6.17 9.01 -11.77
N SER A 225 -6.46 9.21 -10.48
CA SER A 225 -6.79 10.50 -9.87
C SER A 225 -5.66 11.54 -10.01
N LEU A 226 -4.41 11.09 -10.08
CA LEU A 226 -3.23 11.90 -10.37
C LEU A 226 -2.84 11.91 -11.86
N LYS A 227 -3.61 11.24 -12.73
CA LYS A 227 -3.27 10.96 -14.13
C LYS A 227 -1.90 10.29 -14.27
N ARG A 228 -1.56 9.42 -13.32
CA ARG A 228 -0.28 8.71 -13.24
C ARG A 228 -0.47 7.22 -13.43
N SER A 229 0.34 6.65 -14.31
CA SER A 229 0.45 5.20 -14.53
C SER A 229 1.89 4.88 -14.91
N ASP A 230 2.68 4.50 -13.91
CA ASP A 230 4.10 4.20 -14.13
C ASP A 230 4.27 2.89 -14.91
N PHE A 231 5.03 2.94 -15.99
CA PHE A 231 5.43 1.77 -16.77
C PHE A 231 6.82 1.28 -16.35
N GLY A 232 7.12 0.02 -16.59
CA GLY A 232 8.44 -0.53 -16.27
C GLY A 232 8.48 -2.05 -16.31
N PHE A 233 9.52 -2.59 -15.69
CA PHE A 233 9.71 -4.03 -15.54
C PHE A 233 8.52 -4.67 -14.82
N SER A 234 8.35 -5.97 -15.12
CA SER A 234 7.36 -6.81 -14.46
C SER A 234 7.60 -6.82 -12.94
N LEU A 235 6.51 -6.70 -12.19
CA LEU A 235 6.45 -6.67 -10.73
C LEU A 235 6.24 -8.08 -10.16
N GLY A 236 6.56 -8.27 -8.88
CA GLY A 236 6.08 -9.40 -8.07
C GLY A 236 4.75 -9.02 -7.41
N PRO A 237 4.66 -9.06 -6.07
CA PRO A 237 3.50 -8.58 -5.34
C PRO A 237 3.05 -7.18 -5.74
N ILE A 238 1.76 -7.01 -5.97
CA ILE A 238 1.08 -5.74 -6.22
C ILE A 238 0.02 -5.57 -5.13
N VAL A 239 -0.13 -4.35 -4.62
CA VAL A 239 -1.25 -3.96 -3.76
C VAL A 239 -2.10 -2.95 -4.51
N GLY A 240 -3.42 -3.03 -4.42
CA GLY A 240 -4.30 -2.10 -5.12
C GLY A 240 -5.69 -2.01 -4.51
N VAL A 241 -6.38 -0.91 -4.82
CA VAL A 241 -7.79 -0.74 -4.49
C VAL A 241 -8.62 -1.03 -5.73
N VAL A 242 -9.64 -1.86 -5.54
CA VAL A 242 -10.55 -2.31 -6.56
C VAL A 242 -11.89 -1.60 -6.44
N ALA A 243 -12.51 -1.29 -7.58
CA ALA A 243 -13.86 -0.74 -7.63
C ALA A 243 -14.64 -1.33 -8.82
N PRO A 244 -15.97 -1.36 -8.77
CA PRO A 244 -16.79 -1.70 -9.92
C PRO A 244 -16.48 -0.80 -11.13
N ILE A 245 -16.59 -1.35 -12.34
CA ILE A 245 -16.62 -0.57 -13.56
C ILE A 245 -18.00 0.12 -13.65
N GLU A 246 -18.01 1.45 -13.61
CA GLU A 246 -19.19 2.29 -13.89
C GLU A 246 -19.56 2.31 -15.37
#